data_AF-A0A9X1BRA7-F1
#
_entry.id   AF-A0A9X1BRA7-F1
#
_cell.length_a   1.000
_cell.length_b   1.000
_cell.length_c   1.000
_cell.angle_alpha   90.00
_cell.angle_beta   90.00
_cell.angle_gamma   90.00
#
_symmetry.space_group_name_H-M   'P 1'
#
loop_
_entity.id
_entity.type
_entity.pdbx_description
1 polymer ?
#
loop_
_entity_poly.entity_id
_entity_poly.type
_entity_poly.pdbx_seq_one_letter_code
_entity_poly.pdbx_strand_id
1 'polypeptide(L)'
;MHTKTRGQTAYLYRSTWVRKGTRDNTHGYSLQTFVGSIRRDAFVLPDDLAAKLTEGERAYIEATICRPAREAAERARREAELHEADPLWRLAEAGRLASEAAERSRSRRVHRQRVMDVSEALAKVQVIDPVETPRAPDKRADPLQDALVSIRAAAAAVRGGAYGRAPETGVRSTRPYRLWSDIYEAVCGTDGDAVGGSLMRALQDRGFAKSRQR
;
A
#
# COMPACT_ATOMS: atom_id res chain seq x y z
N MET A 1 39.20 -15.93 -30.37
CA MET A 1 39.04 -16.24 -28.93
C MET A 1 37.64 -16.77 -28.72
N HIS A 2 37.46 -17.69 -27.77
CA HIS A 2 36.14 -18.18 -27.36
C HIS A 2 36.02 -18.10 -25.83
N THR A 3 34.85 -17.72 -25.34
CA THR A 3 34.56 -17.62 -23.90
C THR A 3 33.54 -18.70 -23.51
N LYS A 4 33.84 -19.48 -22.48
CA LYS A 4 32.89 -20.43 -21.86
C LYS A 4 32.54 -19.94 -20.46
N THR A 5 31.26 -19.88 -20.14
CA THR A 5 30.79 -19.28 -18.89
C THR A 5 30.36 -20.35 -17.89
N ARG A 6 30.79 -20.23 -16.63
CA ARG A 6 30.24 -21.03 -15.51
C ARG A 6 30.03 -20.11 -14.31
N GLY A 7 28.77 -19.93 -13.91
CA GLY A 7 28.41 -18.97 -12.87
C GLY A 7 28.87 -17.56 -13.21
N GLN A 8 29.63 -16.95 -12.29
CA GLN A 8 30.20 -15.60 -12.44
C GLN A 8 31.57 -15.58 -13.12
N THR A 9 32.08 -16.73 -13.57
CA THR A 9 33.42 -16.82 -14.17
C THR A 9 33.33 -17.13 -15.66
N ALA A 10 34.05 -16.33 -16.45
CA ALA A 10 34.28 -16.51 -17.87
C ALA A 10 35.66 -17.15 -18.08
N TYR A 11 35.68 -18.33 -18.68
CA TYR A 11 36.88 -19.08 -19.04
C TYR A 11 37.25 -18.80 -20.49
N LEU A 12 38.49 -18.39 -20.73
CA LEU A 12 38.97 -17.91 -22.01
C LEU A 12 39.79 -18.98 -22.72
N TYR A 13 39.41 -19.29 -23.96
CA TYR A 13 40.03 -20.31 -24.78
C TYR A 13 40.47 -19.74 -26.13
N ARG A 14 41.77 -19.89 -26.43
CA ARG A 14 42.31 -19.61 -27.76
C ARG A 14 42.04 -20.82 -28.65
N SER A 15 41.34 -20.60 -29.76
CA SER A 15 41.07 -21.63 -30.75
C SER A 15 42.06 -21.49 -31.91
N THR A 16 42.72 -22.58 -32.28
CA THR A 16 43.62 -22.64 -33.44
C THR A 16 43.18 -23.77 -34.34
N TRP A 17 43.05 -23.49 -35.64
CA TRP A 17 42.70 -24.52 -36.62
C TRP A 17 43.91 -25.38 -36.96
N VAL A 18 43.77 -26.69 -36.78
CA VAL A 18 44.75 -27.70 -37.19
C VAL A 18 44.29 -28.28 -38.52
N ARG A 19 45.07 -28.06 -39.57
CA ARG A 19 44.76 -28.57 -40.92
C ARG A 19 44.92 -30.09 -40.96
N LYS A 20 44.15 -30.76 -41.84
CA LYS A 20 44.30 -32.20 -42.11
C LYS A 20 45.76 -32.53 -42.46
N GLY A 21 46.27 -33.65 -41.95
CA GLY A 21 47.60 -34.17 -42.30
C GLY A 21 48.79 -33.45 -41.65
N THR A 22 48.59 -32.60 -40.64
CA THR A 22 49.70 -31.90 -39.95
C THR A 22 50.14 -32.57 -38.64
N ARG A 23 49.32 -33.46 -38.08
CA ARG A 23 49.58 -34.22 -36.84
C ARG A 23 48.98 -35.62 -36.91
N ASP A 24 49.26 -36.34 -38.00
CA ASP A 24 48.67 -37.66 -38.30
C ASP A 24 47.14 -37.72 -38.24
N ASN A 25 46.51 -36.56 -38.48
CA ASN A 25 45.07 -36.39 -38.40
C ASN A 25 44.38 -36.58 -39.76
N THR A 26 43.27 -37.33 -39.76
CA THR A 26 42.50 -37.67 -40.97
C THR A 26 41.57 -36.54 -41.46
N HIS A 27 41.29 -35.55 -40.60
CA HIS A 27 40.47 -34.38 -40.89
C HIS A 27 40.98 -33.15 -40.12
N GLY A 28 40.60 -31.96 -40.58
CA GLY A 28 40.93 -30.72 -39.88
C GLY A 28 40.04 -30.54 -38.64
N TYR A 29 40.61 -29.98 -37.56
CA TYR A 29 39.89 -29.76 -36.31
C TYR A 29 40.37 -28.49 -35.61
N SER A 30 39.55 -27.95 -34.71
CA SER A 30 39.91 -26.81 -33.87
C SER A 30 40.49 -27.26 -32.54
N LEU A 31 41.71 -26.84 -32.23
CA LEU A 31 42.32 -27.05 -30.91
C LEU A 31 42.02 -25.86 -30.02
N GLN A 32 41.43 -26.10 -28.84
CA GLN A 32 41.15 -25.06 -27.85
C GLN A 32 42.18 -25.12 -26.72
N THR A 33 42.94 -24.05 -26.54
CA THR A 33 43.92 -23.90 -25.45
C THR A 33 43.38 -22.93 -24.41
N PHE A 34 43.36 -23.34 -23.14
CA PHE A 34 42.95 -22.46 -22.04
C PHE A 34 44.01 -21.36 -21.82
N VAL A 35 43.56 -20.12 -21.70
CA VAL A 35 44.45 -18.95 -21.51
C VAL A 35 44.33 -18.39 -20.10
N GLY A 36 43.11 -18.39 -19.55
CA GLY A 36 42.85 -17.86 -18.23
C GLY A 36 41.36 -17.68 -17.97
N SER A 37 41.03 -17.11 -16.83
CA SER A 37 39.65 -16.84 -16.43
C SER A 37 39.52 -15.43 -15.88
N ILE A 38 38.37 -14.81 -16.14
CA ILE A 38 38.01 -13.49 -15.63
C ILE A 38 36.59 -13.54 -15.08
N ARG A 39 36.28 -12.72 -14.08
CA ARG A 39 34.89 -12.58 -13.64
C ARG A 39 34.06 -11.89 -14.73
N ARG A 40 32.78 -12.23 -14.83
CA ARG A 40 31.86 -11.63 -15.80
C ARG A 40 31.52 -10.18 -15.50
N ASP A 41 31.59 -9.81 -14.23
CA ASP A 41 31.39 -8.45 -13.73
C ASP A 41 32.70 -7.68 -13.60
N ALA A 42 33.82 -8.22 -14.12
CA ALA A 42 35.09 -7.52 -14.08
C ALA A 42 35.02 -6.26 -14.94
N PHE A 43 35.38 -5.11 -14.36
CA PHE A 43 35.39 -3.83 -15.07
C PHE A 43 36.69 -3.58 -15.82
N VAL A 44 37.76 -4.28 -15.47
CA VAL A 44 39.10 -4.09 -16.04
C VAL A 44 39.71 -5.47 -16.28
N LEU A 45 40.46 -5.59 -17.37
CA LEU A 45 41.26 -6.78 -17.67
C LEU A 45 42.47 -6.83 -16.73
N PRO A 46 42.64 -7.90 -15.91
CA PRO A 46 43.81 -8.04 -15.06
C PRO A 46 45.13 -8.09 -15.85
N ASP A 47 46.18 -7.45 -15.35
CA ASP A 47 47.47 -7.32 -16.05
C ASP A 47 48.13 -8.66 -16.35
N ASP A 48 48.03 -9.62 -15.42
CA ASP A 48 48.55 -10.98 -15.54
C ASP A 48 47.87 -11.76 -16.68
N LEU A 49 46.59 -11.48 -16.91
CA LEU A 49 45.82 -12.04 -18.01
C LEU A 49 46.09 -11.27 -19.30
N ALA A 50 46.17 -9.94 -19.24
CA ALA A 50 46.50 -9.08 -20.38
C ALA A 50 47.82 -9.50 -21.02
N ALA A 51 48.85 -9.78 -20.23
CA ALA A 51 50.17 -10.22 -20.70
C ALA A 51 50.12 -11.51 -21.55
N LYS A 52 49.10 -12.35 -21.39
CA LYS A 52 48.93 -13.64 -22.11
C LYS A 52 48.10 -13.50 -23.39
N LEU A 53 47.51 -12.33 -23.62
CA LEU A 53 46.55 -12.05 -24.68
C LEU A 53 47.14 -11.16 -25.76
N THR A 54 46.81 -11.46 -27.01
CA THR A 54 47.12 -10.57 -28.13
C THR A 54 46.19 -9.36 -28.12
N GLU A 55 46.54 -8.31 -28.86
CA GLU A 55 45.74 -7.08 -28.93
C GLU A 55 44.28 -7.34 -29.37
N GLY A 56 44.09 -8.20 -30.39
CA GLY A 56 42.75 -8.58 -30.83
C GLY A 56 41.95 -9.38 -29.78
N GLU A 57 42.64 -10.16 -28.95
CA GLU A 57 42.01 -10.90 -27.85
C GLU A 57 41.66 -9.98 -26.67
N ARG A 58 42.50 -8.99 -26.37
CA ARG A 58 42.22 -7.93 -25.40
C ARG A 58 41.00 -7.13 -25.82
N ALA A 59 40.95 -6.69 -27.09
CA ALA A 59 39.80 -5.98 -27.65
C ALA A 59 38.51 -6.83 -27.59
N TYR A 60 38.60 -8.13 -27.85
CA TYR A 60 37.47 -9.06 -27.72
C TYR A 60 36.96 -9.13 -26.27
N ILE A 61 37.83 -9.31 -25.28
CA ILE A 61 37.43 -9.37 -23.87
C ILE A 61 36.87 -8.04 -23.39
N GLU A 62 37.48 -6.94 -23.81
CA GLU A 62 37.01 -5.59 -23.51
C GLU A 62 35.59 -5.35 -24.03
N ALA A 63 35.30 -5.77 -25.27
CA ALA A 63 33.99 -5.63 -25.87
C ALA A 63 32.93 -6.58 -25.28
N THR A 64 33.32 -7.80 -24.89
CA THR A 64 32.37 -8.85 -24.48
C THR A 64 32.15 -8.95 -22.98
N ILE A 65 33.10 -8.48 -22.15
CA ILE A 65 33.05 -8.62 -20.69
C ILE A 65 33.18 -7.25 -20.02
N CYS A 66 34.32 -6.58 -20.17
CA CYS A 66 34.63 -5.41 -19.34
C CYS A 66 33.69 -4.23 -19.57
N ARG A 67 33.45 -3.89 -20.84
CA ARG A 67 32.55 -2.77 -21.20
C ARG A 67 31.10 -3.04 -20.82
N PRO A 68 30.49 -4.19 -21.16
CA PRO A 68 29.15 -4.52 -20.67
C PRO A 68 29.03 -4.51 -19.14
N ALA A 69 30.06 -4.98 -18.42
CA ALA A 69 30.06 -4.97 -16.96
C ALA A 69 30.03 -3.55 -16.39
N ARG A 70 30.83 -2.63 -16.94
CA ARG A 70 30.81 -1.21 -16.55
C ARG A 70 29.48 -0.55 -16.86
N GLU A 71 28.94 -0.78 -18.06
CA GLU A 71 27.63 -0.24 -18.45
C GLU A 71 26.50 -0.78 -17.54
N ALA A 72 26.54 -2.06 -17.18
CA ALA A 72 25.58 -2.66 -16.26
C ALA A 72 25.68 -2.06 -14.85
N ALA A 73 26.90 -1.83 -14.36
CA ALA A 73 27.13 -1.19 -13.06
C ALA A 73 26.62 0.25 -13.04
N GLU A 74 26.86 1.02 -14.09
CA GLU A 74 26.35 2.39 -14.22
C GLU A 74 24.83 2.43 -14.34
N ARG A 75 24.22 1.50 -15.08
CA ARG A 75 22.75 1.37 -15.10
C ARG A 75 22.18 1.05 -13.72
N ALA A 76 22.75 0.06 -13.03
CA ALA A 76 22.31 -0.30 -11.69
C ALA A 76 22.44 0.86 -10.69
N ARG A 77 23.51 1.67 -10.80
CA ARG A 77 23.65 2.90 -10.03
C ARG A 77 22.55 3.90 -10.33
N ARG A 78 22.31 4.20 -11.60
CA ARG A 78 21.23 5.14 -12.00
C ARG A 78 19.85 4.64 -11.58
N GLU A 79 19.58 3.35 -11.71
CA GLU A 79 18.33 2.75 -11.26
C GLU A 79 18.18 2.87 -9.74
N ALA A 80 19.25 2.62 -8.98
CA ALA A 80 19.25 2.81 -7.54
C ALA A 80 19.05 4.28 -7.15
N GLU A 81 19.71 5.22 -7.83
CA GLU A 81 19.53 6.66 -7.62
C GLU A 81 18.10 7.11 -7.92
N LEU A 82 17.53 6.66 -9.05
CA LEU A 82 16.14 6.94 -9.42
C LEU A 82 15.16 6.39 -8.38
N HIS A 83 15.39 5.16 -7.93
CA HIS A 83 14.58 4.53 -6.90
C HIS A 83 14.72 5.23 -5.54
N GLU A 84 15.92 5.69 -5.19
CA GLU A 84 16.14 6.46 -3.97
C GLU A 84 15.50 7.85 -4.02
N ALA A 85 15.48 8.47 -5.20
CA ALA A 85 14.90 9.78 -5.45
C ALA A 85 13.37 9.75 -5.65
N ASP A 86 12.77 8.57 -5.91
CA ASP A 86 11.33 8.41 -6.14
C ASP A 86 10.52 8.70 -4.86
N PRO A 87 9.77 9.81 -4.82
CA PRO A 87 8.97 10.16 -3.64
C PRO A 87 7.84 9.17 -3.38
N LEU A 88 7.28 8.53 -4.42
CA LEU A 88 6.19 7.55 -4.28
C LEU A 88 6.69 6.29 -3.59
N TRP A 89 7.86 5.80 -3.98
CA TRP A 89 8.49 4.65 -3.32
C TRP A 89 8.78 4.95 -1.84
N ARG A 90 9.34 6.14 -1.55
CA ARG A 90 9.60 6.57 -0.17
C ARG A 90 8.33 6.68 0.68
N LEU A 91 7.22 7.14 0.10
CA LEU A 91 5.92 7.18 0.77
C LEU A 91 5.35 5.79 1.04
N ALA A 92 5.46 4.86 0.08
CA ALA A 92 5.04 3.48 0.27
C ALA A 92 5.82 2.82 1.42
N GLU A 93 7.13 3.02 1.45
CA GLU A 93 8.01 2.50 2.51
C GLU A 93 7.71 3.16 3.87
N ALA A 94 7.45 4.47 3.89
CA ALA A 94 7.01 5.17 5.10
C ALA A 94 5.68 4.60 5.64
N GLY A 95 4.73 4.29 4.75
CA GLY A 95 3.46 3.62 5.11
C GLY A 95 3.66 2.23 5.70
N ARG A 96 4.57 1.43 5.12
CA ARG A 96 4.96 0.12 5.65
C ARG A 96 5.55 0.25 7.06
N LEU A 97 6.52 1.13 7.23
CA LEU A 97 7.18 1.37 8.52
C LEU A 97 6.23 1.92 9.59
N ALA A 98 5.31 2.81 9.22
CA ALA A 98 4.29 3.33 10.12
C ALA A 98 3.33 2.22 10.58
N SER A 99 2.97 1.30 9.69
CA SER A 99 2.14 0.13 10.00
C SER A 99 2.85 -0.81 10.97
N GLU A 100 4.13 -1.13 10.71
CA GLU A 100 4.95 -1.94 11.63
C GLU A 100 5.13 -1.27 12.99
N ALA A 101 5.33 0.05 13.02
CA ALA A 101 5.41 0.81 14.25
C ALA A 101 4.08 0.75 15.03
N ALA A 102 2.94 0.83 14.36
CA ALA A 102 1.62 0.68 14.98
C ALA A 102 1.43 -0.71 15.59
N GLU A 103 1.84 -1.77 14.91
CA GLU A 103 1.80 -3.14 15.44
C GLU A 103 2.69 -3.29 16.68
N ARG A 104 3.94 -2.84 16.59
CA ARG A 104 4.90 -2.89 17.71
C ARG A 104 4.47 -1.99 18.88
N SER A 105 3.73 -0.93 18.63
CA SER A 105 3.24 -0.04 19.69
C SER A 105 2.28 -0.72 20.67
N ARG A 106 1.68 -1.85 20.27
CA ARG A 106 0.85 -2.70 21.14
C ARG A 106 1.63 -3.28 22.32
N SER A 107 2.92 -3.56 22.13
CA SER A 107 3.80 -4.07 23.19
C SER A 107 4.60 -2.96 23.88
N ARG A 108 4.91 -1.87 23.17
CA ARG A 108 5.66 -0.73 23.72
C ARG A 108 5.10 0.59 23.23
N ARG A 109 4.53 1.37 24.15
CA ARG A 109 3.99 2.70 23.83
C ARG A 109 5.09 3.63 23.31
N VAL A 110 4.72 4.47 22.34
CA VAL A 110 5.56 5.53 21.78
C VAL A 110 5.07 6.88 22.26
N HIS A 111 5.98 7.86 22.39
CA HIS A 111 5.60 9.22 22.78
C HIS A 111 4.78 9.88 21.67
N ARG A 112 3.68 10.55 22.05
CA ARG A 112 2.80 11.27 21.12
C ARG A 112 3.55 12.28 20.26
N GLN A 113 4.53 12.99 20.84
CA GLN A 113 5.36 13.96 20.11
C GLN A 113 6.03 13.34 18.87
N ARG A 114 6.56 12.11 18.98
CA ARG A 114 7.22 11.43 17.87
C ARG A 114 6.27 11.11 16.72
N VAL A 115 5.01 10.82 17.03
CA VAL A 115 3.98 10.60 16.02
C VAL A 115 3.63 11.92 15.34
N MET A 116 3.51 13.01 16.11
CA MET A 116 3.24 14.35 15.56
C MET A 116 4.38 14.84 14.65
N ASP A 117 5.63 14.64 15.03
CA ASP A 117 6.80 15.02 14.21
C ASP A 117 6.76 14.35 12.82
N VAL A 118 6.40 13.06 12.78
CA VAL A 118 6.26 12.30 11.52
C VAL A 118 5.06 12.79 10.72
N SER A 119 3.92 13.05 11.35
CA SER A 119 2.75 13.62 10.68
C SER A 119 3.02 15.00 10.07
N GLU A 120 3.77 15.86 10.77
CA GLU A 120 4.17 17.17 10.26
C GLU A 120 5.14 17.05 9.08
N ALA A 121 6.08 16.11 9.13
CA ALA A 121 6.98 15.83 8.01
C ALA A 121 6.21 15.35 6.77
N LEU A 122 5.22 14.46 6.94
CA LEU A 122 4.35 14.01 5.85
C LEU A 122 3.50 15.14 5.26
N ALA A 123 3.07 16.10 6.08
CA ALA A 123 2.30 17.26 5.61
C ALA A 123 3.10 18.20 4.69
N LYS A 124 4.44 18.12 4.69
CA LYS A 124 5.32 18.93 3.81
C LYS A 124 5.51 18.30 2.43
N VAL A 125 5.02 17.07 2.21
CA VAL A 125 5.14 16.37 0.93
C VAL A 125 4.26 17.06 -0.10
N GLN A 126 4.86 17.44 -1.23
CA GLN A 126 4.14 18.05 -2.34
C GLN A 126 3.25 16.98 -3.00
N VAL A 127 1.94 17.16 -2.87
CA VAL A 127 0.96 16.30 -3.51
C VAL A 127 0.47 16.99 -4.79
N ILE A 128 0.24 16.19 -5.82
CA ILE A 128 -0.64 16.61 -6.91
C ILE A 128 -2.03 16.34 -6.37
N ASP A 129 -2.77 17.41 -6.05
CA ASP A 129 -4.16 17.25 -5.66
C ASP A 129 -4.87 16.53 -6.80
N PRO A 130 -5.58 15.41 -6.55
CA PRO A 130 -6.55 14.96 -7.51
C PRO A 130 -7.46 16.15 -7.80
N VAL A 131 -7.67 16.47 -9.08
CA VAL A 131 -8.70 17.42 -9.55
C VAL A 131 -9.85 17.28 -8.59
N GLU A 132 -10.17 18.36 -7.86
CA GLU A 132 -11.18 18.35 -6.80
C GLU A 132 -12.41 17.62 -7.35
N THR A 133 -12.53 16.33 -7.03
CA THR A 133 -13.83 15.69 -7.04
C THR A 133 -14.47 16.43 -5.89
N PRO A 134 -15.48 17.28 -6.15
CA PRO A 134 -16.05 18.12 -5.12
C PRO A 134 -16.34 17.17 -3.97
N ARG A 135 -15.63 17.40 -2.86
CA ARG A 135 -15.73 16.62 -1.64
C ARG A 135 -17.23 16.46 -1.43
N ALA A 136 -17.75 15.26 -1.69
CA ALA A 136 -19.17 15.04 -1.59
C ALA A 136 -19.52 15.57 -0.20
N PRO A 137 -20.45 16.55 -0.07
CA PRO A 137 -20.87 16.96 1.26
C PRO A 137 -21.21 15.68 1.97
N ASP A 138 -20.71 15.49 3.20
CA ASP A 138 -21.11 14.37 4.04
C ASP A 138 -22.56 14.08 3.71
N LYS A 139 -22.85 12.90 3.12
CA LYS A 139 -24.22 12.44 2.98
C LYS A 139 -24.65 12.27 4.43
N ARG A 140 -25.11 13.36 5.06
CA ARG A 140 -25.79 13.33 6.34
C ARG A 140 -26.83 12.27 6.14
N ALA A 141 -26.68 11.18 6.88
CA ALA A 141 -27.63 10.10 6.86
C ALA A 141 -29.02 10.72 7.05
N ASP A 142 -30.00 10.22 6.29
CA ASP A 142 -31.36 10.73 6.35
C ASP A 142 -31.81 10.73 7.83
N PRO A 143 -32.11 11.90 8.43
CA PRO A 143 -32.45 11.97 9.85
C PRO A 143 -33.66 11.10 10.23
N LEU A 144 -34.58 10.83 9.29
CA LEU A 144 -35.70 9.91 9.52
C LEU A 144 -35.24 8.46 9.56
N GLN A 145 -34.24 8.11 8.76
CA GLN A 145 -33.64 6.78 8.75
C GLN A 145 -32.86 6.53 10.04
N ASP A 146 -32.11 7.51 10.54
CA ASP A 146 -31.38 7.43 11.81
C ASP A 146 -32.34 7.28 13.01
N ALA A 147 -33.45 8.02 13.01
CA ALA A 147 -34.50 7.88 13.99
C ALA A 147 -35.12 6.47 13.96
N LEU A 148 -35.40 5.93 12.77
CA LEU A 148 -35.94 4.59 12.60
C LEU A 148 -35.01 3.50 13.13
N VAL A 149 -33.70 3.59 12.83
CA VAL A 149 -32.69 2.65 13.35
C VAL A 149 -32.62 2.73 14.88
N SER A 150 -32.61 3.93 15.44
CA SER A 150 -32.53 4.15 16.89
C SER A 150 -33.74 3.59 17.64
N ILE A 151 -34.96 3.79 17.12
CA ILE A 151 -36.19 3.24 17.70
C ILE A 151 -36.18 1.71 17.65
N ARG A 152 -35.72 1.11 16.54
CA ARG A 152 -35.61 -0.35 16.41
C ARG A 152 -34.61 -0.95 17.41
N ALA A 153 -33.47 -0.28 17.60
CA ALA A 153 -32.47 -0.69 18.58
C ALA A 153 -33.01 -0.58 20.03
N ALA A 154 -33.71 0.51 20.35
CA ALA A 154 -34.36 0.69 21.65
C ALA A 154 -35.39 -0.42 21.93
N ALA A 155 -36.23 -0.76 20.94
CA ALA A 155 -37.20 -1.85 21.06
C ALA A 155 -36.54 -3.23 21.25
N ALA A 156 -35.40 -3.47 20.58
CA ALA A 156 -34.62 -4.69 20.76
C ALA A 156 -34.02 -4.76 22.18
N ALA A 157 -33.53 -3.66 22.73
CA ALA A 157 -32.99 -3.60 24.09
C ALA A 157 -34.07 -3.87 25.16
N VAL A 158 -35.28 -3.34 24.98
CA VAL A 158 -36.42 -3.62 25.88
C VAL A 158 -36.81 -5.10 25.82
N ARG A 159 -36.94 -5.68 24.62
CA ARG A 159 -37.21 -7.12 24.46
C ARG A 159 -36.10 -8.00 25.02
N GLY A 160 -34.86 -7.58 24.89
CA GLY A 160 -33.67 -8.25 25.43
C GLY A 160 -33.52 -8.12 26.95
N GLY A 161 -34.45 -7.46 27.64
CA GLY A 161 -34.45 -7.36 29.10
C GLY A 161 -33.47 -6.31 29.67
N ALA A 162 -32.91 -5.42 28.85
CA ALA A 162 -31.95 -4.40 29.30
C ALA A 162 -32.52 -3.44 30.35
N TYR A 163 -33.86 -3.36 30.46
CA TYR A 163 -34.59 -2.52 31.41
C TYR A 163 -35.35 -3.32 32.49
N GLY A 164 -35.13 -4.64 32.58
CA GLY A 164 -35.82 -5.52 33.52
C GLY A 164 -37.31 -5.77 33.18
N ARG A 165 -38.05 -6.34 34.14
CA ARG A 165 -39.51 -6.56 34.04
C ARG A 165 -40.26 -5.42 34.73
N ALA A 166 -41.37 -4.98 34.13
CA ALA A 166 -42.21 -3.95 34.73
C ALA A 166 -42.76 -4.40 36.09
N PRO A 167 -42.83 -3.50 37.09
CA PRO A 167 -43.44 -3.80 38.39
C PRO A 167 -44.95 -4.03 38.25
N GLU A 168 -45.54 -4.81 39.17
CA GLU A 168 -46.97 -5.15 39.16
C GLU A 168 -47.88 -3.92 39.35
N THR A 169 -47.39 -2.90 40.05
CA THR A 169 -48.07 -1.61 40.22
C THR A 169 -47.11 -0.45 39.97
N GLY A 170 -47.64 0.71 39.57
CA GLY A 170 -46.82 1.91 39.38
C GLY A 170 -45.97 1.93 38.11
N VAL A 171 -46.31 1.18 37.06
CA VAL A 171 -45.57 1.18 35.78
C VAL A 171 -45.30 2.60 35.24
N ARG A 172 -46.27 3.51 35.43
CA ARG A 172 -46.17 4.89 34.95
C ARG A 172 -45.07 5.72 35.63
N SER A 173 -44.65 5.34 36.84
CA SER A 173 -43.56 6.02 37.55
C SER A 173 -42.18 5.47 37.17
N THR A 174 -42.10 4.36 36.41
CA THR A 174 -40.83 3.77 36.01
C THR A 174 -40.10 4.63 34.98
N ARG A 175 -38.77 4.66 35.05
CA ARG A 175 -37.92 5.39 34.10
C ARG A 175 -38.17 4.98 32.63
N PRO A 176 -38.30 3.68 32.28
CA PRO A 176 -38.62 3.29 30.91
C PRO A 176 -39.96 3.84 30.42
N TYR A 177 -40.98 3.89 31.29
CA TYR A 177 -42.28 4.45 30.92
C TYR A 177 -42.23 5.96 30.69
N ARG A 178 -41.51 6.71 31.55
CA ARG A 178 -41.34 8.16 31.35
C ARG A 178 -40.59 8.48 30.05
N LEU A 179 -39.50 7.77 29.77
CA LEU A 179 -38.77 7.93 28.50
C LEU A 179 -39.63 7.56 27.29
N TRP A 180 -40.48 6.55 27.41
CA TRP A 180 -41.47 6.24 26.38
C TRP A 180 -42.48 7.38 26.19
N SER A 181 -42.99 7.97 27.28
CA SER A 181 -43.87 9.13 27.22
C SER A 181 -43.20 10.32 26.51
N ASP A 182 -41.94 10.60 26.83
CA ASP A 182 -41.17 11.69 26.18
C ASP A 182 -40.95 11.42 24.69
N ILE A 183 -40.61 10.18 24.31
CA ILE A 183 -40.47 9.77 22.89
C ILE A 183 -41.81 9.89 22.17
N TYR A 184 -42.90 9.44 22.82
CA TYR A 184 -44.24 9.51 22.26
C TYR A 184 -44.67 10.96 22.02
N GLU A 185 -44.41 11.85 22.96
CA GLU A 185 -44.68 13.28 22.83
C GLU A 185 -43.83 13.93 21.72
N ALA A 186 -42.54 13.61 21.62
CA ALA A 186 -41.69 14.11 20.54
C ALA A 186 -42.12 13.64 19.15
N VAL A 187 -42.66 12.42 19.04
CA VAL A 187 -43.12 11.85 17.76
C VAL A 187 -44.53 12.31 17.41
N CYS A 188 -45.48 12.17 18.32
CA CYS A 188 -46.90 12.38 18.07
C CYS A 188 -47.39 13.79 18.43
N GLY A 189 -46.71 14.49 19.35
CA GLY A 189 -47.21 15.71 20.00
C GLY A 189 -48.26 15.43 21.07
N THR A 190 -48.60 16.44 21.84
CA THR A 190 -49.74 16.45 22.78
C THR A 190 -50.98 17.00 22.08
N ASP A 191 -52.14 16.41 22.36
CA ASP A 191 -53.42 16.90 21.82
C ASP A 191 -53.69 18.33 22.31
N GLY A 192 -53.61 19.30 21.41
CA GLY A 192 -54.02 20.69 21.65
C GLY A 192 -52.90 21.73 21.66
N ASP A 193 -51.63 21.33 21.53
CA ASP A 193 -50.52 22.31 21.51
C ASP A 193 -50.10 22.66 20.07
N ALA A 194 -50.55 23.82 19.60
CA ALA A 194 -50.27 24.30 18.23
C ALA A 194 -48.82 24.78 18.03
N VAL A 195 -47.97 24.71 19.07
CA VAL A 195 -46.62 25.28 19.09
C VAL A 195 -45.52 24.21 19.23
N GLY A 196 -45.89 22.95 19.48
CA GLY A 196 -44.93 21.85 19.68
C GLY A 196 -44.35 21.30 18.38
N GLY A 197 -43.03 21.40 18.20
CA GLY A 197 -42.28 20.88 17.03
C GLY A 197 -42.18 19.34 16.95
N SER A 198 -43.30 18.63 17.09
CA SER A 198 -43.32 17.17 16.99
C SER A 198 -43.09 16.69 15.55
N LEU A 199 -42.55 15.48 15.41
CA LEU A 199 -42.27 14.90 14.10
C LEU A 199 -43.55 14.74 13.25
N MET A 200 -44.64 14.28 13.85
CA MET A 200 -45.93 14.12 13.19
C MET A 200 -46.46 15.45 12.66
N ARG A 201 -46.35 16.53 13.44
CA ARG A 201 -46.81 17.86 13.01
C ARG A 201 -45.96 18.39 11.86
N ALA A 202 -44.63 18.24 11.95
CA ALA A 202 -43.72 18.63 10.86
C ALA A 202 -44.02 17.88 9.56
N LEU A 203 -44.39 16.59 9.64
CA LEU A 203 -44.82 15.80 8.47
C LEU A 203 -46.18 16.26 7.93
N GLN A 204 -47.13 16.64 8.79
CA GLN A 204 -48.43 17.17 8.38
C GLN A 204 -48.32 18.54 7.71
N ASP A 205 -47.54 19.47 8.30
CA ASP A 205 -47.33 20.82 7.76
C ASP A 205 -46.65 20.79 6.38
N ARG A 206 -45.86 19.75 6.11
CA ARG A 206 -45.23 19.50 4.81
C ARG A 206 -46.04 18.57 3.89
N GLY A 207 -47.24 18.16 4.29
CA GLY A 207 -48.18 17.39 3.47
C GLY A 207 -47.84 15.90 3.33
N PHE A 208 -46.89 15.37 4.09
CA PHE A 208 -46.50 13.95 4.08
C PHE A 208 -47.42 13.07 4.94
N ALA A 209 -48.21 13.66 5.83
CA ALA A 209 -49.19 12.96 6.66
C ALA A 209 -50.51 13.74 6.71
N LYS A 210 -51.64 13.02 6.72
CA LYS A 210 -52.96 13.63 6.90
C LYS A 210 -53.28 13.75 8.39
N SER A 211 -53.73 14.93 8.83
CA SER A 211 -54.37 15.05 10.14
C SER A 211 -55.68 14.27 10.13
N ARG A 212 -55.97 13.47 11.16
CA ARG A 212 -57.33 12.98 11.38
C ARG A 212 -58.21 14.19 11.69
N GLN A 213 -58.97 14.65 10.70
CA GLN A 213 -60.12 15.52 10.97
C GLN A 213 -61.07 14.72 11.88
N ARG A 214 -61.39 15.30 13.03
CA ARG A 214 -62.60 14.94 13.77
C ARG A 214 -63.81 15.52 13.05
#